data_AF-A0A2E8LBU7-F1
#
_entry.id   AF-A0A2E8LBU7-F1
#
_cell.length_a   1.000
_cell.length_b   1.000
_cell.length_c   1.000
_cell.angle_alpha   90.00
_cell.angle_beta   90.00
_cell.angle_gamma   90.00
#
_symmetry.space_group_name_H-M   'P 1'
#
loop_
_entity.id
_entity.type
_entity.pdbx_description
1 polymer ?
#
loop_
_entity_poly.entity_id
_entity_poly.type
_entity_poly.pdbx_seq_one_letter_code
_entity_poly.pdbx_strand_id
1 'polypeptide(L)'
;MIRDLPRVLDLSFGRGLADASIEQFRAMRAECAEFENGASIVLRLAQGRLNLLGEEAKRRADGAGGNLGELVSGLADLMSEAMRAAGSGCLDQELNPPEAVVGPFTALLDAGVDPSVVMAVVELSDDELSAALHALQDFEKELSSARCSLHREIDVLKPNSPAASSWANRLRPRAEFVSWEPIVRECVSVVASWRRQ
;
A
#
# COMPACT_ATOMS: atom_id res chain seq x y z
N MET A 1 -14.51 -4.14 -0.62
CA MET A 1 -13.62 -5.06 -1.37
C MET A 1 -13.45 -4.51 -2.76
N ILE A 2 -12.20 -4.21 -3.19
CA ILE A 2 -11.92 -3.73 -4.54
C ILE A 2 -12.28 -4.86 -5.51
N ARG A 3 -13.34 -4.68 -6.31
CA ARG A 3 -14.03 -5.79 -6.98
C ARG A 3 -13.11 -6.64 -7.85
N ASP A 4 -12.16 -6.00 -8.53
CA ASP A 4 -11.29 -6.63 -9.52
C ASP A 4 -9.88 -6.93 -9.01
N LEU A 5 -9.47 -6.36 -7.87
CA LEU A 5 -8.11 -6.56 -7.35
C LEU A 5 -7.79 -8.04 -7.06
N PRO A 6 -8.67 -8.85 -6.45
CA PRO A 6 -8.38 -10.28 -6.25
C PRO A 6 -8.19 -11.05 -7.56
N ARG A 7 -8.83 -10.63 -8.66
CA ARG A 7 -8.64 -11.24 -9.99
C ARG A 7 -7.30 -10.86 -10.59
N VAL A 8 -6.90 -9.59 -10.48
CA VAL A 8 -5.62 -9.08 -11.01
C VAL A 8 -4.44 -9.61 -10.20
N LEU A 9 -4.63 -9.85 -8.89
CA LEU A 9 -3.63 -10.45 -8.01
C LEU A 9 -3.64 -11.99 -8.05
N ASP A 10 -4.59 -12.62 -8.76
CA ASP A 10 -4.62 -14.08 -8.90
C ASP A 10 -3.48 -14.53 -9.83
N LEU A 11 -2.65 -15.45 -9.32
CA LEU A 11 -1.58 -16.16 -10.04
C LEU A 11 -2.09 -16.92 -11.29
N SER A 12 -3.41 -17.06 -11.45
CA SER A 12 -4.05 -17.62 -12.64
C SER A 12 -4.29 -16.61 -13.77
N PHE A 13 -4.19 -15.30 -13.52
CA PHE A 13 -4.38 -14.24 -14.52
C PHE A 13 -3.46 -14.43 -15.73
N GLY A 14 -2.22 -14.88 -15.48
CA GLY A 14 -1.23 -15.22 -16.50
C GLY A 14 -1.42 -16.57 -17.23
N ARG A 15 -2.36 -17.44 -16.83
CA ARG A 15 -2.46 -18.82 -17.36
C ARG A 15 -3.11 -18.92 -18.74
N GLY A 16 -3.79 -17.89 -19.21
CA GLY A 16 -4.42 -17.83 -20.54
C GLY A 16 -3.58 -17.16 -21.63
N LEU A 17 -2.34 -16.77 -21.31
CA LEU A 17 -1.52 -15.92 -22.18
C LEU A 17 -1.04 -16.59 -23.48
N ALA A 18 -0.98 -17.92 -23.52
CA ALA A 18 -0.48 -18.65 -24.70
C ALA A 18 -1.35 -18.43 -25.95
N ASP A 19 -2.65 -18.17 -25.75
CA ASP A 19 -3.64 -17.96 -26.81
C ASP A 19 -4.16 -16.51 -26.86
N ALA A 20 -3.59 -15.61 -26.05
CA ALA A 20 -4.04 -14.23 -25.94
C ALA A 20 -3.52 -13.35 -27.10
N SER A 21 -4.37 -12.47 -27.62
CA SER A 21 -3.99 -11.47 -28.61
C SER A 21 -3.12 -10.36 -27.99
N ILE A 22 -2.33 -9.68 -28.82
CA ILE A 22 -1.48 -8.55 -28.38
C ILE A 22 -2.32 -7.46 -27.69
N GLU A 23 -3.55 -7.24 -28.15
CA GLU A 23 -4.50 -6.31 -27.55
C GLU A 23 -4.91 -6.75 -26.14
N GLN A 24 -5.13 -8.06 -25.91
CA GLN A 24 -5.41 -8.61 -24.59
C GLN A 24 -4.22 -8.43 -23.64
N PHE A 25 -2.99 -8.68 -24.12
CA PHE A 25 -1.77 -8.41 -23.35
C PHE A 25 -1.65 -6.94 -22.93
N ARG A 26 -1.93 -6.01 -23.85
CA ARG A 26 -1.90 -4.58 -23.57
C ARG A 26 -2.96 -4.18 -22.55
N ALA A 27 -4.18 -4.71 -22.66
CA ALA A 27 -5.27 -4.46 -21.73
C ALA A 27 -4.95 -4.98 -20.31
N MET A 28 -4.45 -6.21 -20.20
CA MET A 28 -4.02 -6.80 -18.93
C MET A 28 -2.90 -5.99 -18.28
N ARG A 29 -1.91 -5.54 -19.07
CA ARG A 29 -0.82 -4.71 -18.57
C ARG A 29 -1.30 -3.34 -18.09
N ALA A 30 -2.21 -2.71 -18.83
CA ALA A 30 -2.80 -1.43 -18.44
C ALA A 30 -3.55 -1.56 -17.12
N GLU A 31 -4.36 -2.60 -16.96
CA GLU A 31 -5.08 -2.90 -15.72
C GLU A 31 -4.12 -3.12 -14.53
N CYS A 32 -3.07 -3.94 -14.68
CA CYS A 32 -2.08 -4.11 -13.62
C CYS A 32 -1.37 -2.79 -13.26
N ALA A 33 -1.07 -1.95 -14.26
CA ALA A 33 -0.43 -0.65 -14.05
C ALA A 33 -1.33 0.35 -13.32
N GLU A 34 -2.64 0.36 -13.60
CA GLU A 34 -3.61 1.18 -12.87
C GLU A 34 -3.66 0.80 -11.39
N PHE A 35 -3.79 -0.50 -11.07
CA PHE A 35 -3.78 -0.97 -9.68
C PHE A 35 -2.45 -0.72 -8.98
N GLU A 36 -1.31 -0.88 -9.67
CA GLU A 36 0.01 -0.58 -9.13
C GLU A 36 0.10 0.90 -8.76
N ASN A 37 -0.33 1.79 -9.66
CA ASN A 37 -0.28 3.21 -9.42
C ASN A 37 -1.15 3.62 -8.23
N GLY A 38 -2.38 3.09 -8.14
CA GLY A 38 -3.26 3.29 -6.99
C GLY A 38 -2.65 2.80 -5.67
N ALA A 39 -2.07 1.60 -5.67
CA ALA A 39 -1.35 1.07 -4.51
C ALA A 39 -0.13 1.93 -4.14
N SER A 40 0.62 2.41 -5.12
CA SER A 40 1.76 3.31 -4.95
C SER A 40 1.39 4.66 -4.34
N ILE A 41 0.21 5.21 -4.66
CA ILE A 41 -0.28 6.44 -4.02
C ILE A 41 -0.67 6.18 -2.57
N VAL A 42 -1.45 5.14 -2.31
CA VAL A 42 -1.91 4.85 -0.95
C VAL A 42 -0.75 4.39 -0.05
N LEU A 43 0.26 3.72 -0.59
CA LEU A 43 1.48 3.39 0.15
C LEU A 43 2.21 4.65 0.62
N ARG A 44 2.30 5.69 -0.23
CA ARG A 44 2.88 6.99 0.16
C ARG A 44 2.04 7.68 1.25
N LEU A 45 0.72 7.57 1.21
CA LEU A 45 -0.15 8.08 2.28
C LEU A 45 0.10 7.35 3.60
N ALA A 46 0.16 6.02 3.58
CA ALA A 46 0.45 5.21 4.76
C ALA A 46 1.83 5.52 5.35
N GLN A 47 2.85 5.64 4.50
CA GLN A 47 4.21 6.02 4.89
C GLN A 47 4.25 7.43 5.51
N GLY A 48 3.50 8.39 4.96
CA GLY A 48 3.37 9.72 5.55
C GLY A 48 2.77 9.69 6.97
N ARG A 49 1.72 8.89 7.17
CA ARG A 49 1.12 8.68 8.51
C ARG A 49 2.11 8.00 9.47
N LEU A 50 2.83 6.97 9.01
CA LEU A 50 3.87 6.28 9.80
C LEU A 50 4.97 7.21 10.25
N ASN A 51 5.48 8.05 9.36
CA ASN A 51 6.55 8.98 9.70
C ASN A 51 6.06 9.98 10.77
N LEU A 52 4.85 10.52 10.63
CA LEU A 52 4.30 11.47 11.60
C LEU A 52 4.10 10.86 12.99
N LEU A 53 3.45 9.69 13.07
CA LEU A 53 3.24 8.99 14.34
C LEU A 53 4.58 8.53 14.94
N GLY A 54 5.51 8.08 14.11
CA GLY A 54 6.82 7.60 14.54
C GLY A 54 7.68 8.70 15.12
N GLU A 55 7.63 9.91 14.54
CA GLU A 55 8.34 11.06 15.09
C GLU A 55 7.74 11.52 16.42
N GLU A 56 6.42 11.54 16.58
CA GLU A 56 5.82 11.82 17.89
C GLU A 56 6.24 10.77 18.94
N ALA A 57 6.23 9.48 18.59
CA ALA A 57 6.66 8.41 19.50
C ALA A 57 8.13 8.59 19.92
N LYS A 58 9.01 8.93 18.97
CA LYS A 58 10.41 9.22 19.24
C LYS A 58 10.57 10.44 20.14
N ARG A 59 9.85 11.54 19.86
CA ARG A 59 9.87 12.74 20.68
C ARG A 59 9.42 12.48 22.12
N ARG A 60 8.39 11.64 22.32
CA ARG A 60 7.98 11.21 23.67
C ARG A 60 9.07 10.44 24.39
N ALA A 61 9.73 9.51 23.71
CA ALA A 61 10.85 8.76 24.27
C ALA A 61 12.02 9.69 24.70
N ASP A 62 12.22 10.79 23.96
CA ASP A 62 13.23 11.82 24.27
C ASP A 62 12.74 12.87 25.29
N GLY A 63 11.51 12.75 25.82
CA GLY A 63 10.94 13.65 26.82
C GLY A 63 10.37 14.97 26.27
N ALA A 64 10.19 15.08 24.95
CA ALA A 64 9.78 16.29 24.24
C ALA A 64 8.49 16.13 23.40
N GLY A 65 7.66 15.13 23.68
CA GLY A 65 6.39 14.88 22.96
C GLY A 65 5.24 15.81 23.34
N GLY A 66 4.11 15.70 22.64
CA GLY A 66 2.88 16.42 22.96
C GLY A 66 2.77 17.85 22.39
N ASN A 67 3.73 18.30 21.56
CA ASN A 67 3.71 19.63 20.96
C ASN A 67 3.56 19.57 19.42
N LEU A 68 2.34 19.87 18.97
CA LEU A 68 1.97 19.85 17.54
C LEU A 68 2.73 20.90 16.73
N GLY A 69 3.00 22.09 17.29
CA GLY A 69 3.66 23.17 16.56
C GLY A 69 5.09 22.80 16.16
N GLU A 70 5.81 22.11 17.06
CA GLU A 70 7.15 21.59 16.77
C GLU A 70 7.11 20.43 15.76
N LEU A 71 6.09 19.57 15.84
CA LEU A 71 5.92 18.43 14.94
C LEU A 71 5.66 18.90 13.50
N VAL A 72 4.80 19.91 13.35
CA VAL A 72 4.49 20.55 12.06
C VAL A 72 5.71 21.30 11.51
N SER A 73 6.51 21.93 12.38
CA SER A 73 7.71 22.66 11.95
C SER A 73 8.78 21.74 11.33
N GLY A 74 8.89 20.50 11.79
CA GLY A 74 9.80 19.48 11.25
C GLY A 74 9.22 18.64 10.10
N LEU A 75 7.96 18.86 9.70
CA LEU A 75 7.24 17.97 8.78
C LEU A 75 7.90 17.87 7.40
N ALA A 76 8.41 18.99 6.87
CA ALA A 76 9.03 19.02 5.54
C ALA A 76 10.30 18.14 5.48
N ASP A 77 11.12 18.17 6.52
CA ASP A 77 12.33 17.34 6.62
C ASP A 77 11.95 15.86 6.77
N LEU A 78 10.97 15.58 7.63
CA LEU A 78 10.44 14.24 7.88
C LEU A 78 9.85 13.59 6.62
N MET A 79 9.19 14.36 5.76
CA MET A 79 8.65 13.87 4.48
C MET A 79 9.75 13.64 3.43
N SER A 80 10.87 14.37 3.54
CA SER A 80 11.97 14.31 2.57
C SER A 80 12.90 13.11 2.77
N GLU A 81 13.09 12.65 4.01
CA GLU A 81 13.98 11.51 4.35
C GLU A 81 13.53 10.18 3.71
N ALA A 82 12.22 10.01 3.48
CA ALA A 82 11.64 8.80 2.89
C ALA A 82 11.89 8.63 1.38
N MET A 83 12.53 9.62 0.72
CA MET A 83 12.64 9.68 -0.74
C MET A 83 13.94 9.04 -1.28
N ARG A 84 14.17 7.74 -1.01
CA ARG A 84 15.21 6.92 -1.66
C ARG A 84 14.65 5.50 -1.89
N ALA A 85 14.59 4.89 -3.08
CA ALA A 85 15.24 5.11 -4.37
C ALA A 85 14.25 4.92 -5.54
N ALA A 86 14.37 5.74 -6.59
CA ALA A 86 13.75 5.47 -7.87
C ALA A 86 14.51 4.32 -8.56
N GLY A 87 13.86 3.17 -8.69
CA GLY A 87 14.28 2.14 -9.64
C GLY A 87 14.30 2.71 -11.07
N SER A 88 15.21 2.18 -11.89
CA SER A 88 15.49 2.68 -13.24
C SER A 88 14.23 2.89 -14.09
N GLY A 89 14.06 4.13 -14.58
CA GLY A 89 13.10 4.48 -15.63
C GLY A 89 11.71 4.72 -15.10
N CYS A 90 11.41 6.00 -14.83
CA CYS A 90 10.07 6.53 -14.67
C CYS A 90 9.21 6.02 -15.83
N LEU A 91 8.33 5.04 -15.57
CA LEU A 91 7.07 5.00 -16.33
C LEU A 91 6.41 6.37 -16.10
N ASP A 92 5.73 6.93 -17.09
CA ASP A 92 4.88 8.10 -16.90
C ASP A 92 3.83 7.73 -15.83
N GLN A 93 4.18 7.93 -14.56
CA GLN A 93 3.35 7.56 -13.43
C GLN A 93 2.31 8.66 -13.37
N GLU A 94 1.10 8.34 -13.85
CA GLU A 94 -0.01 9.27 -13.85
C GLU A 94 -0.26 9.74 -12.41
N LEU A 95 -0.06 11.03 -12.14
CA LEU A 95 -0.16 11.58 -10.79
C LEU A 95 -1.61 11.60 -10.28
N ASN A 96 -2.57 11.29 -11.13
CA ASN A 96 -4.00 11.29 -10.82
C ASN A 96 -4.68 10.01 -11.35
N PRO A 97 -4.39 8.84 -10.76
CA PRO A 97 -5.08 7.61 -11.12
C PRO A 97 -6.58 7.71 -10.83
N PRO A 98 -7.41 6.89 -11.50
CA PRO A 98 -8.85 6.92 -11.31
C PRO A 98 -9.26 6.68 -9.85
N GLU A 99 -10.22 7.46 -9.36
CA GLU A 99 -10.79 7.31 -8.01
C GLU A 99 -11.36 5.90 -7.77
N ALA A 100 -11.87 5.25 -8.82
CA ALA A 100 -12.36 3.87 -8.76
C ALA A 100 -11.28 2.86 -8.33
N VAL A 101 -10.00 3.19 -8.53
CA VAL A 101 -8.85 2.37 -8.13
C VAL A 101 -8.30 2.83 -6.78
N VAL A 102 -8.12 4.14 -6.58
CA VAL A 102 -7.52 4.70 -5.36
C VAL A 102 -8.47 4.61 -4.17
N GLY A 103 -9.72 5.04 -4.34
CA GLY A 103 -10.71 5.17 -3.27
C GLY A 103 -10.87 3.90 -2.43
N PRO A 104 -10.98 2.70 -3.03
CA PRO A 104 -11.07 1.48 -2.26
C PRO A 104 -9.81 1.12 -1.45
N PHE A 105 -8.61 1.47 -1.90
CA PHE A 105 -7.38 1.31 -1.10
C PHE A 105 -7.32 2.34 0.04
N THR A 106 -7.70 3.59 -0.24
CA THR A 106 -7.80 4.65 0.78
C THR A 106 -8.81 4.28 1.86
N ALA A 107 -9.97 3.73 1.48
CA ALA A 107 -10.97 3.25 2.44
C ALA A 107 -10.44 2.11 3.33
N LEU A 108 -9.55 1.24 2.82
CA LEU A 108 -8.89 0.21 3.63
C LEU A 108 -7.89 0.83 4.62
N LEU A 109 -7.09 1.80 4.16
CA LEU A 109 -6.17 2.56 5.01
C LEU A 109 -6.93 3.27 6.14
N ASP A 110 -8.01 3.97 5.80
CA ASP A 110 -8.82 4.72 6.77
C ASP A 110 -9.61 3.83 7.72
N ALA A 111 -9.96 2.61 7.31
CA ALA A 111 -10.55 1.61 8.20
C ALA A 111 -9.54 1.06 9.22
N GLY A 112 -8.25 1.00 8.87
CA GLY A 112 -7.18 0.58 9.77
C GLY A 112 -6.78 1.69 10.73
N VAL A 113 -6.49 2.89 10.21
CA VAL A 113 -6.18 4.09 10.99
C VAL A 113 -6.88 5.28 10.35
N ASP A 114 -7.97 5.72 10.99
CA ASP A 114 -8.78 6.85 10.54
C ASP A 114 -7.94 8.15 10.51
N PRO A 115 -8.15 9.03 9.51
CA PRO A 115 -7.43 10.31 9.45
C PRO A 115 -7.51 11.15 10.74
N SER A 116 -8.59 11.03 11.53
CA SER A 116 -8.73 11.69 12.83
C SER A 116 -7.66 11.29 13.84
N VAL A 117 -7.15 10.05 13.79
CA VAL A 117 -6.04 9.59 14.65
C VAL A 117 -4.77 10.38 14.36
N VAL A 118 -4.51 10.61 13.07
CA VAL A 118 -3.36 11.40 12.60
C VAL A 118 -3.50 12.87 13.00
N MET A 119 -4.73 13.41 12.92
CA MET A 119 -5.03 14.78 13.33
C MET A 119 -4.91 15.00 14.85
N ALA A 120 -5.09 13.94 15.64
CA ALA A 120 -5.03 13.95 17.10
C ALA A 120 -3.71 13.35 17.64
N VAL A 121 -2.64 13.30 16.82
CA VAL A 121 -1.39 12.57 17.12
C VAL A 121 -0.75 12.96 18.46
N VAL A 122 -0.84 14.23 18.86
CA VAL A 122 -0.24 14.69 20.12
C VAL A 122 -1.14 14.42 21.33
N GLU A 123 -2.43 14.21 21.10
CA GLU A 123 -3.44 13.89 22.10
C GLU A 123 -3.57 12.39 22.38
N LEU A 124 -3.05 11.53 21.49
CA LEU A 124 -3.04 10.08 21.69
C LEU A 124 -2.28 9.71 22.97
N SER A 125 -2.73 8.71 23.71
CA SER A 125 -1.90 8.03 24.71
C SER A 125 -0.76 7.23 24.05
N ASP A 126 0.24 6.84 24.83
CA ASP A 126 1.36 6.02 24.31
C ASP A 126 0.87 4.67 23.78
N ASP A 127 -0.15 4.08 24.41
CA ASP A 127 -0.76 2.83 23.97
C ASP A 127 -1.52 3.00 22.64
N GLU A 128 -2.30 4.08 22.50
CA GLU A 128 -3.02 4.41 21.25
C GLU A 128 -2.05 4.70 20.10
N LEU A 129 -0.98 5.45 20.38
CA LEU A 129 0.07 5.75 19.41
C LEU A 129 0.81 4.48 18.96
N SER A 130 1.16 3.59 19.90
CA SER A 130 1.79 2.31 19.60
C SER A 130 0.87 1.40 18.78
N ALA A 131 -0.41 1.32 19.13
CA ALA A 131 -1.38 0.52 18.38
C ALA A 131 -1.61 1.06 16.96
N ALA A 132 -1.72 2.37 16.79
CA ALA A 132 -1.87 3.01 15.47
C ALA A 132 -0.62 2.79 14.59
N LEU A 133 0.58 2.85 15.17
CA LEU A 133 1.83 2.53 14.48
C LEU A 133 1.86 1.09 13.98
N HIS A 134 1.51 0.11 14.84
CA HIS A 134 1.46 -1.30 14.43
C HIS A 134 0.44 -1.53 13.31
N ALA A 135 -0.78 -0.98 13.45
CA ALA A 135 -1.82 -1.12 12.42
C ALA A 135 -1.38 -0.55 11.06
N LEU A 136 -0.71 0.61 11.05
CA LEU A 136 -0.17 1.19 9.81
C LEU A 136 1.00 0.39 9.24
N GLN A 137 1.88 -0.17 10.09
CA GLN A 137 3.00 -1.00 9.64
C GLN A 137 2.51 -2.28 8.97
N ASP A 138 1.50 -2.93 9.56
CA ASP A 138 0.89 -4.13 8.98
C ASP A 138 0.23 -3.80 7.63
N PHE A 139 -0.55 -2.72 7.57
CA PHE A 139 -1.17 -2.26 6.32
C PHE A 139 -0.12 -1.92 5.23
N GLU A 140 0.91 -1.17 5.57
CA GLU A 140 2.00 -0.79 4.65
C GLU A 140 2.68 -2.04 4.08
N LYS A 141 3.01 -3.00 4.95
CA LYS A 141 3.68 -4.24 4.57
C LYS A 141 2.84 -5.07 3.61
N GLU A 142 1.54 -5.19 3.86
CA GLU A 142 0.62 -5.92 2.99
C GLU A 142 0.46 -5.22 1.64
N LEU A 143 0.27 -3.90 1.64
CA LEU A 143 0.12 -3.12 0.42
C LEU A 143 1.39 -3.14 -0.42
N SER A 144 2.55 -3.07 0.22
CA SER A 144 3.86 -3.23 -0.41
C SER A 144 4.02 -4.61 -1.05
N SER A 145 3.58 -5.68 -0.39
CA SER A 145 3.59 -7.05 -0.94
C SER A 145 2.67 -7.18 -2.16
N ALA A 146 1.46 -6.63 -2.10
CA ALA A 146 0.54 -6.61 -3.24
C ALA A 146 1.11 -5.81 -4.43
N ARG A 147 1.67 -4.63 -4.17
CA ARG A 147 2.34 -3.80 -5.19
C ARG A 147 3.53 -4.52 -5.82
N CYS A 148 4.35 -5.22 -5.04
CA CYS A 148 5.44 -6.05 -5.57
C CYS A 148 4.92 -7.18 -6.48
N SER A 149 3.76 -7.76 -6.15
CA SER A 149 3.12 -8.76 -7.00
C SER A 149 2.65 -8.16 -8.32
N LEU A 150 2.02 -6.97 -8.28
CA LEU A 150 1.63 -6.23 -9.49
C LEU A 150 2.83 -5.89 -10.38
N HIS A 151 3.94 -5.42 -9.81
CA HIS A 151 5.18 -5.21 -10.55
C HIS A 151 5.68 -6.47 -11.27
N ARG A 152 5.62 -7.63 -10.60
CA ARG A 152 6.00 -8.91 -11.23
C ARG A 152 5.09 -9.24 -12.41
N GLU A 153 3.78 -9.07 -12.28
CA GLU A 153 2.84 -9.31 -13.38
C GLU A 153 3.06 -8.34 -14.55
N ILE A 154 3.30 -7.05 -14.27
CA ILE A 154 3.64 -6.04 -15.30
C ILE A 154 4.92 -6.42 -16.04
N ASP A 155 5.95 -6.89 -15.32
CA ASP A 155 7.22 -7.31 -15.90
C ASP A 155 7.08 -8.57 -16.77
N VAL A 156 6.21 -9.51 -16.40
CA VAL A 156 5.86 -10.67 -17.22
C VAL A 156 5.17 -10.23 -18.51
N LEU A 157 4.33 -9.21 -18.46
CA LEU A 157 3.58 -8.67 -19.60
C LEU A 157 4.39 -7.74 -20.52
N LYS A 158 5.70 -7.53 -20.27
CA LYS A 158 6.57 -6.71 -21.13
C LYS A 158 6.97 -7.49 -22.42
N PRO A 159 6.94 -6.86 -23.61
CA PRO A 159 7.17 -7.53 -24.91
C PRO A 159 8.50 -8.28 -25.09
N ASN A 160 9.53 -7.99 -24.30
CA ASN A 160 10.88 -8.56 -24.42
C ASN A 160 11.40 -9.18 -23.11
N SER A 161 10.52 -9.58 -22.18
CA SER A 161 10.94 -10.29 -20.98
C SER A 161 11.56 -11.65 -21.37
N PRO A 162 12.69 -12.11 -20.79
CA PRO A 162 13.24 -13.45 -21.03
C PRO A 162 12.30 -14.60 -20.58
N ALA A 163 11.17 -14.28 -19.93
CA ALA A 163 10.06 -15.19 -19.71
C ALA A 163 9.19 -15.43 -20.97
N ALA A 164 9.22 -14.52 -21.95
CA ALA A 164 8.41 -14.58 -23.16
C ALA A 164 8.81 -15.70 -24.14
N SER A 165 9.95 -16.34 -23.93
CA SER A 165 10.42 -17.50 -24.70
C SER A 165 10.21 -18.84 -23.97
N SER A 166 9.69 -18.85 -22.74
CA SER A 166 9.59 -20.06 -21.90
C SER A 166 8.26 -20.25 -21.17
N TRP A 167 7.16 -19.70 -21.69
CA TRP A 167 5.83 -19.69 -21.07
C TRP A 167 5.39 -21.05 -20.46
N ALA A 168 5.84 -22.18 -21.01
CA ALA A 168 5.47 -23.52 -20.58
C ALA A 168 6.09 -24.01 -19.24
N ASN A 169 7.19 -23.44 -18.74
CA ASN A 169 7.99 -24.10 -17.67
C ASN A 169 8.03 -23.37 -16.31
N ARG A 170 7.32 -22.24 -16.16
CA ARG A 170 7.52 -21.32 -15.01
C ARG A 170 6.30 -21.13 -14.09
N LEU A 171 5.26 -21.95 -14.24
CA LEU A 171 4.12 -22.00 -13.33
C LEU A 171 4.30 -23.13 -12.30
N ARG A 172 5.21 -22.94 -11.33
CA ARG A 172 5.08 -23.66 -10.05
C ARG A 172 4.18 -22.84 -9.12
N PRO A 173 3.23 -23.45 -8.41
CA PRO A 173 2.40 -22.75 -7.44
C PRO A 173 3.25 -22.37 -6.24
N ARG A 174 3.35 -21.08 -5.92
CA ARG A 174 3.76 -20.61 -4.58
C ARG A 174 2.51 -20.07 -3.90
N ALA A 175 1.92 -20.94 -3.10
CA ALA A 175 0.63 -20.77 -2.46
C ALA A 175 0.79 -20.08 -1.12
N GLU A 176 0.86 -18.75 -1.07
CA GLU A 176 0.61 -17.98 0.16
C GLU A 176 0.08 -16.60 -0.25
N PHE A 177 -1.25 -16.47 -0.43
CA PHE A 177 -1.89 -15.16 -0.55
C PHE A 177 -2.72 -14.92 0.71
N VAL A 178 -2.39 -13.85 1.42
CA VAL A 178 -2.99 -13.45 2.69
C VAL A 178 -4.38 -12.90 2.40
N SER A 179 -5.39 -13.47 3.05
CA SER A 179 -6.74 -12.91 3.10
C SER A 179 -6.65 -11.56 3.80
N TRP A 180 -7.19 -10.51 3.20
CA TRP A 180 -7.26 -9.16 3.80
C TRP A 180 -8.37 -9.03 4.86
N GLU A 181 -9.27 -10.01 4.95
CA GLU A 181 -10.40 -10.00 5.90
C GLU A 181 -10.04 -10.13 7.40
N PRO A 182 -8.99 -10.84 7.83
CA PRO A 182 -8.61 -10.95 9.24
C PRO A 182 -8.02 -9.64 9.78
N ILE A 183 -7.12 -8.99 9.03
CA ILE A 183 -6.43 -7.76 9.47
C ILE A 183 -7.41 -6.60 9.56
N VAL A 184 -8.24 -6.39 8.53
CA VAL A 184 -9.29 -5.35 8.56
C VAL A 184 -10.26 -5.59 9.73
N ARG A 185 -10.54 -6.84 10.08
CA ARG A 185 -11.43 -7.17 11.21
C ARG A 185 -10.77 -6.94 12.57
N GLU A 186 -9.48 -7.24 12.69
CA GLU A 186 -8.71 -7.06 13.92
C GLU A 186 -8.41 -5.57 14.19
N CYS A 187 -7.97 -4.81 13.19
CA CYS A 187 -7.74 -3.36 13.29
C CYS A 187 -9.04 -2.58 13.57
N VAL A 188 -10.14 -2.90 12.86
CA VAL A 188 -11.45 -2.26 13.11
C VAL A 188 -11.96 -2.58 14.53
N SER A 189 -11.67 -3.77 15.07
CA SER A 189 -12.08 -4.13 16.44
C SER A 189 -11.33 -3.31 17.49
N VAL A 190 -10.03 -3.06 17.30
CA VAL A 190 -9.22 -2.25 18.22
C VAL A 190 -9.66 -0.79 18.18
N VAL A 191 -9.79 -0.18 17.00
CA VAL A 191 -10.21 1.23 16.85
C VAL A 191 -11.67 1.46 17.23
N ALA A 192 -12.58 0.51 16.98
CA ALA A 192 -13.97 0.60 17.41
C ALA A 192 -14.15 0.43 18.93
N SER A 193 -13.17 -0.12 19.64
CA SER A 193 -13.18 -0.18 21.10
C SER A 193 -12.90 1.19 21.73
N TRP A 194 -12.13 2.04 21.04
CA TRP A 194 -11.77 3.39 21.48
C TRP A 194 -12.92 4.40 21.41
N ARG A 195 -13.85 4.27 20.44
CA ARG A 195 -15.02 5.16 20.31
C ARG A 195 -16.14 4.93 21.35
N ARG A 196 -15.99 3.98 22.27
CA ARG A 196 -17.02 3.59 23.26
C ARG A 196 -16.67 3.94 24.71
N GLN A 197 -15.53 4.59 24.96
CA GLN A 197 -15.13 5.13 26.25
C GLN A 197 -15.02 6.65 26.15
#